data_AF-A0A0H3K2N1-F1
#
_entry.id   AF-A0A0H3K2N1-F1
#
_cell.length_a   1.000
_cell.length_b   1.000
_cell.length_c   1.000
_cell.angle_alpha   90.00
_cell.angle_beta   90.00
_cell.angle_gamma   90.00
#
_symmetry.space_group_name_H-M   'P 1'
#
loop_
_entity.id
_entity.type
_entity.pdbx_description
1 polymer ?
#
loop_
_entity_poly.entity_id
_entity_poly.type
_entity_poly.pdbx_seq_one_letter_code
_entity_poly.pdbx_strand_id
1 'polypeptide(L)'
;MRRLYFLIFGLLVLCVGVFTISELSIRIAGDTVPSPGLQPYSEVALRGRQVYIENGCLYCHTQQVRPLGIDSPYLHGTRPSLPNDYVYDRPHLMGTERQGPDLTNIGRKYLGAEGAVQLSMLLRNPRLQFANATMPSFDFLSDRDRSDLVVYLQTLGAWKEPYDGPIERWTYDYLRDVPNLTQETIDQIDGLTEARQVTTVNVLMLVWFGLAVVLPFFLAWRSGQFRDLEAPALQLSQQAENPTDPRAGE
;
A
#
# COMPACT_ATOMS: atom_id res chain seq x y z
N MET A 1 -25.23 21.34 -21.01
CA MET A 1 -25.43 19.88 -20.92
C MET A 1 -24.14 19.07 -21.18
N ARG A 2 -23.44 19.24 -22.31
CA ARG A 2 -22.22 18.47 -22.65
C ARG A 2 -21.12 18.42 -21.57
N ARG A 3 -20.78 19.56 -20.95
CA ARG A 3 -19.79 19.63 -19.86
C ARG A 3 -20.23 18.89 -18.59
N LEU A 4 -21.54 18.88 -18.32
CA LEU A 4 -22.11 18.18 -17.16
C LEU A 4 -21.99 16.67 -17.33
N TYR A 5 -22.24 16.12 -18.53
CA TYR A 5 -22.05 14.70 -18.80
C TYR A 5 -20.60 14.24 -18.65
N PHE A 6 -19.62 15.03 -19.08
CA PHE A 6 -18.20 14.71 -18.85
C PHE A 6 -17.83 14.68 -17.36
N LEU A 7 -18.36 15.62 -16.57
CA LEU A 7 -18.14 15.63 -15.12
C LEU A 7 -18.79 14.43 -14.44
N ILE A 8 -20.03 14.10 -14.79
CA ILE A 8 -20.75 12.94 -14.24
C ILE A 8 -20.02 11.64 -14.62
N PHE A 9 -19.62 11.48 -15.89
CA PHE A 9 -18.92 10.30 -16.35
C PHE A 9 -17.54 10.16 -15.68
N GLY A 10 -16.77 11.24 -15.59
CA GLY A 10 -15.47 11.24 -14.91
C GLY A 10 -15.60 10.90 -13.42
N LEU A 11 -16.60 11.46 -12.73
CA LEU A 11 -16.89 11.12 -11.35
C LEU A 11 -17.31 9.66 -11.20
N LEU A 12 -18.14 9.14 -12.10
CA LEU A 12 -18.57 7.75 -12.08
C LEU A 12 -17.39 6.79 -12.26
N VAL A 13 -16.51 7.05 -13.23
CA VAL A 13 -15.28 6.24 -13.43
C VAL A 13 -14.38 6.28 -12.19
N LEU A 14 -14.21 7.46 -11.59
CA LEU A 14 -13.45 7.62 -10.34
C LEU A 14 -14.08 6.81 -9.20
N CYS A 15 -15.40 6.92 -8.99
CA CYS A 15 -16.11 6.20 -7.94
C CYS A 15 -16.04 4.69 -8.13
N VAL A 16 -16.23 4.19 -9.35
CA VAL A 16 -16.09 2.75 -9.66
C VAL A 16 -14.67 2.29 -9.39
N GLY A 17 -13.64 3.04 -9.82
CA GLY A 17 -12.25 2.69 -9.58
C GLY A 17 -11.90 2.66 -8.09
N VAL A 18 -12.34 3.65 -7.31
CA VAL A 18 -12.13 3.68 -5.85
C VAL A 18 -12.86 2.52 -5.18
N PHE A 19 -14.11 2.23 -5.58
CA PHE A 19 -14.88 1.13 -5.01
C PHE A 19 -14.21 -0.21 -5.26
N THR A 20 -13.79 -0.51 -6.49
CA THR A 20 -13.16 -1.80 -6.82
C THR A 20 -11.83 -2.01 -6.11
N ILE A 21 -10.98 -0.97 -6.04
CA ILE A 21 -9.70 -1.03 -5.32
C ILE A 21 -9.94 -1.24 -3.81
N SER A 22 -10.91 -0.53 -3.23
CA SER A 22 -11.19 -0.62 -1.80
C SER A 22 -11.74 -1.99 -1.42
N GLU A 23 -12.67 -2.53 -2.21
CA GLU A 23 -13.31 -3.81 -1.95
C GLU A 23 -12.29 -4.96 -2.02
N LEU A 24 -11.46 -4.98 -3.07
CA LEU A 24 -10.36 -5.94 -3.21
C LEU A 24 -9.41 -5.87 -2.01
N SER A 25 -9.04 -4.65 -1.58
CA SER A 25 -8.13 -4.44 -0.45
C SER A 25 -8.70 -4.97 0.87
N ILE A 26 -9.99 -4.75 1.12
CA ILE A 26 -10.70 -5.23 2.32
C ILE A 26 -10.78 -6.75 2.31
N ARG A 27 -11.09 -7.38 1.17
CA ARG A 27 -11.13 -8.85 1.07
C ARG A 27 -9.77 -9.48 1.36
N ILE A 28 -8.70 -8.97 0.72
CA ILE A 28 -7.34 -9.46 0.96
C ILE A 28 -6.99 -9.33 2.45
N ALA A 29 -7.26 -8.18 3.08
CA ALA A 29 -6.96 -7.98 4.50
C ALA A 29 -7.83 -8.83 5.44
N GLY A 30 -9.07 -9.15 5.06
CA GLY A 30 -9.99 -9.98 5.86
C GLY A 30 -9.55 -11.45 5.92
N ASP A 31 -8.95 -11.96 4.85
CA ASP A 31 -8.52 -13.36 4.73
C ASP A 31 -7.06 -13.58 5.15
N THR A 32 -6.28 -12.53 5.39
CA THR A 32 -4.88 -12.65 5.83
C THR A 32 -4.77 -13.17 7.25
N VAL A 33 -4.13 -14.33 7.40
CA VAL A 33 -3.75 -14.92 8.69
C VAL A 33 -2.38 -14.41 9.13
N PRO A 34 -2.12 -14.24 10.44
CA PRO A 34 -0.81 -13.81 10.92
C PRO A 34 0.28 -14.82 10.57
N SER A 35 1.47 -14.33 10.25
CA SER A 35 2.64 -15.19 10.00
C SER A 35 2.97 -16.06 11.23
N PRO A 36 3.57 -17.26 11.04
CA PRO A 36 3.94 -18.13 12.15
C PRO A 36 4.79 -17.39 13.20
N GLY A 37 4.43 -17.53 14.47
CA GLY A 37 5.14 -16.88 15.59
C GLY A 37 4.79 -15.41 15.81
N LEU A 38 4.11 -14.72 14.87
CA LEU A 38 3.67 -13.34 15.06
C LEU A 38 2.58 -13.26 16.14
N GLN A 39 2.83 -12.44 17.16
CA GLN A 39 1.91 -12.18 18.25
C GLN A 39 1.42 -10.72 18.22
N PRO A 40 0.23 -10.42 18.77
CA PRO A 40 -0.19 -9.05 18.99
C PRO A 40 0.83 -8.27 19.83
N TYR A 41 0.99 -6.99 19.54
CA TYR A 41 1.85 -6.11 20.34
C TYR A 41 1.36 -6.02 21.78
N SER A 42 2.30 -6.05 22.73
CA SER A 42 2.01 -5.71 24.12
C SER A 42 1.64 -4.23 24.25
N GLU A 43 0.96 -3.85 25.34
CA GLU A 43 0.61 -2.45 25.59
C GLU A 43 1.84 -1.52 25.59
N VAL A 44 2.97 -2.01 26.11
CA VAL A 44 4.25 -1.28 26.13
C VAL A 44 4.76 -1.06 24.71
N ALA A 45 4.74 -2.10 23.88
CA ALA A 45 5.13 -2.00 22.48
C ALA A 45 4.17 -1.09 21.68
N LEU A 46 2.87 -1.09 21.97
CA LEU A 46 1.91 -0.18 21.33
C LEU A 46 2.19 1.28 21.68
N ARG A 47 2.55 1.59 22.93
CA ARG A 47 3.00 2.94 23.29
C ARG A 47 4.29 3.32 22.58
N GLY A 48 5.26 2.41 22.53
CA GLY A 48 6.51 2.63 21.78
C GLY A 48 6.29 2.86 20.29
N ARG A 49 5.34 2.13 19.70
CA ARG A 49 4.89 2.30 18.32
C ARG A 49 4.25 3.67 18.11
N GLN A 50 3.47 4.15 19.07
CA GLN A 50 2.91 5.50 19.02
C GLN A 50 4.03 6.56 19.04
N VAL A 51 5.04 6.40 19.90
CA VAL A 51 6.23 7.27 19.91
C VAL A 51 6.96 7.23 18.56
N TYR A 52 7.09 6.05 17.94
CA TYR A 52 7.69 5.90 16.61
C TYR A 52 6.94 6.71 15.53
N ILE A 53 5.60 6.71 15.58
CA ILE A 53 4.73 7.44 14.65
C ILE A 53 4.83 8.95 14.89
N GLU A 54 4.65 9.38 16.14
CA GLU A 54 4.62 10.81 16.52
C GLU A 54 5.92 11.53 16.18
N ASN A 55 7.04 10.81 16.22
CA ASN A 55 8.37 11.34 15.94
C ASN A 55 8.79 11.19 14.47
N GLY A 56 7.91 10.66 13.62
CA GLY A 56 8.16 10.59 12.18
C GLY A 56 9.27 9.62 11.78
N CYS A 57 9.59 8.62 12.60
CA CYS A 57 10.64 7.65 12.29
C CYS A 57 10.42 6.94 10.95
N LEU A 58 9.14 6.73 10.58
CA LEU A 58 8.71 6.12 9.31
C LEU A 58 9.12 6.90 8.06
N TYR A 59 9.45 8.20 8.17
CA TYR A 59 9.88 9.01 7.04
C TYR A 59 11.32 8.72 6.62
N CYS A 60 12.15 8.23 7.55
CA CYS A 60 13.54 7.90 7.27
C CYS A 60 13.79 6.39 7.22
N HIS A 61 12.95 5.61 7.91
CA HIS A 61 13.11 4.17 8.08
C HIS A 61 11.91 3.40 7.54
N THR A 62 12.16 2.50 6.60
CA THR A 62 11.16 1.54 6.18
C THR A 62 11.05 0.39 7.17
N GLN A 63 9.88 -0.23 7.19
CA GLN A 63 9.64 -1.53 7.81
C GLN A 63 9.09 -2.47 6.74
N GLN A 64 9.81 -2.59 5.63
CA GLN A 64 9.50 -3.54 4.58
C GLN A 64 10.78 -3.94 3.84
N VAL A 65 11.32 -5.11 4.19
CA VAL A 65 12.41 -5.75 3.44
C VAL A 65 11.86 -6.48 2.21
N ARG A 66 12.40 -6.18 1.03
CA ARG A 66 11.98 -6.76 -0.25
C ARG A 66 12.81 -8.02 -0.57
N PRO A 67 12.29 -8.95 -1.40
CA PRO A 67 13.03 -10.12 -1.87
C PRO A 67 14.02 -9.75 -2.99
N LEU A 68 14.94 -8.83 -2.70
CA LEU A 68 15.97 -8.37 -3.61
C LEU A 68 17.34 -8.50 -2.93
N GLY A 69 18.37 -8.92 -3.67
CA GLY A 69 19.72 -9.09 -3.11
C GLY A 69 20.28 -7.83 -2.41
N ILE A 70 19.92 -6.64 -2.90
CA ILE A 70 20.31 -5.35 -2.29
C ILE A 70 19.75 -5.14 -0.87
N ASP A 71 18.65 -5.80 -0.54
CA ASP A 71 17.97 -5.72 0.75
C ASP A 71 18.49 -6.77 1.75
N SER A 72 19.39 -7.69 1.32
CA SER A 72 19.96 -8.76 2.14
C SER A 72 20.56 -8.31 3.48
N PRO A 73 21.30 -7.18 3.57
CA PRO A 73 21.86 -6.71 4.84
C PRO A 73 20.82 -6.43 5.94
N TYR A 74 19.57 -6.15 5.57
CA TYR A 74 18.47 -5.81 6.50
C TYR A 74 17.67 -7.04 6.95
N LEU A 75 17.98 -8.21 6.42
CA LEU A 75 17.30 -9.45 6.80
C LEU A 75 17.75 -9.95 8.17
N HIS A 76 18.99 -9.69 8.58
CA HIS A 76 19.52 -10.21 9.85
C HIS A 76 19.31 -11.74 10.00
N GLY A 77 19.44 -12.47 8.89
CA GLY A 77 19.25 -13.92 8.81
C GLY A 77 17.79 -14.38 8.81
N THR A 78 16.83 -13.51 8.47
CA THR A 78 15.42 -13.87 8.23
C THR A 78 15.09 -13.91 6.75
N ARG A 79 13.83 -14.29 6.47
CA ARG A 79 13.19 -14.02 5.19
C ARG A 79 12.78 -12.55 4.96
N PRO A 80 12.56 -12.16 3.69
CA PRO A 80 11.82 -10.97 3.27
C PRO A 80 10.43 -10.84 3.91
N SER A 81 9.84 -9.65 3.78
CA SER A 81 8.55 -9.32 4.38
C SER A 81 7.38 -9.91 3.60
N LEU A 82 6.38 -10.40 4.32
CA LEU A 82 5.13 -10.92 3.77
C LEU A 82 3.94 -10.05 4.20
N PRO A 83 2.82 -10.01 3.43
CA PRO A 83 1.61 -9.30 3.84
C PRO A 83 1.11 -9.73 5.24
N ASN A 84 1.22 -11.03 5.54
CA ASN A 84 0.84 -11.64 6.81
C ASN A 84 1.64 -11.13 8.03
N ASP A 85 2.77 -10.44 7.80
CA ASP A 85 3.59 -9.85 8.86
C ASP A 85 2.95 -8.61 9.48
N TYR A 86 1.97 -8.01 8.80
CA TYR A 86 1.38 -6.71 9.15
C TYR A 86 -0.07 -6.82 9.65
N VAL A 87 -0.55 -8.03 9.98
CA VAL A 87 -1.94 -8.27 10.40
C VAL A 87 -2.35 -7.45 11.64
N TYR A 88 -1.40 -7.19 12.54
CA TYR A 88 -1.62 -6.39 13.75
C TYR A 88 -1.28 -4.90 13.60
N ASP A 89 -0.86 -4.48 12.42
CA ASP A 89 -0.36 -3.14 12.16
C ASP A 89 -1.46 -2.23 11.61
N ARG A 90 -2.01 -1.36 12.48
CA ARG A 90 -3.03 -0.38 12.11
C ARG A 90 -2.63 1.04 12.56
N PRO A 91 -2.33 1.97 11.64
CA PRO A 91 -2.04 1.76 10.21
C PRO A 91 -0.70 1.02 10.03
N HIS A 92 -0.42 0.45 8.85
CA HIS A 92 0.89 -0.15 8.57
C HIS A 92 2.02 0.89 8.49
N LEU A 93 3.25 0.50 8.86
CA LEU A 93 4.42 1.40 8.95
C LEU A 93 5.55 1.04 7.99
N MET A 94 5.21 0.49 6.83
CA MET A 94 6.16 0.05 5.80
C MET A 94 7.15 1.14 5.36
N GLY A 95 6.78 2.41 5.45
CA GLY A 95 7.58 3.56 5.02
C GLY A 95 7.60 3.72 3.50
N THR A 96 8.03 4.88 3.01
CA THR A 96 8.09 5.20 1.57
C THR A 96 9.48 5.61 1.10
N GLU A 97 10.39 5.90 2.02
CA GLU A 97 11.74 6.37 1.75
C GLU A 97 12.73 5.75 2.75
N ARG A 98 13.98 5.55 2.32
CA ARG A 98 15.07 5.03 3.15
C ARG A 98 16.22 6.03 3.18
N GLN A 99 16.25 6.85 4.22
CA GLN A 99 17.44 7.65 4.58
C GLN A 99 18.31 6.89 5.59
N GLY A 100 17.66 6.14 6.50
CA GLY A 100 18.28 5.19 7.41
C GLY A 100 18.07 3.73 6.97
N PRO A 101 18.65 2.76 7.70
CA PRO A 101 18.43 1.35 7.45
C PRO A 101 16.95 0.96 7.65
N ASP A 102 16.53 -0.10 6.96
CA ASP A 102 15.23 -0.74 7.22
C ASP A 102 15.22 -1.36 8.63
N LEU A 103 14.09 -1.21 9.34
CA LEU A 103 13.93 -1.63 10.74
C LEU A 103 13.06 -2.86 10.92
N THR A 104 12.56 -3.49 9.86
CA THR A 104 11.60 -4.61 9.94
C THR A 104 12.11 -5.75 10.83
N ASN A 105 13.42 -6.00 10.82
CA ASN A 105 14.06 -7.09 11.54
C ASN A 105 15.05 -6.62 12.61
N ILE A 106 14.98 -5.34 13.02
CA ILE A 106 15.97 -4.73 13.90
C ILE A 106 16.04 -5.40 15.27
N GLY A 107 14.94 -6.01 15.73
CA GLY A 107 14.88 -6.73 16.99
C GLY A 107 15.80 -7.94 17.03
N ARG A 108 16.10 -8.59 15.89
CA ARG A 108 17.09 -9.68 15.83
C ARG A 108 18.52 -9.19 16.02
N LYS A 109 18.81 -7.96 15.61
CA LYS A 109 20.14 -7.36 15.77
C LYS A 109 20.38 -6.84 17.19
N TYR A 110 19.35 -6.26 17.81
CA TYR A 110 19.45 -5.61 19.12
C TYR A 110 18.59 -6.27 20.19
N LEU A 111 18.51 -7.60 20.20
CA LEU A 111 17.73 -8.33 21.20
C LEU A 111 18.37 -8.26 22.59
N GLY A 112 17.55 -8.33 23.64
CA GLY A 112 18.02 -8.40 25.03
C GLY A 112 18.46 -7.06 25.63
N ALA A 113 18.98 -7.11 26.86
CA ALA A 113 19.29 -5.91 27.65
C ALA A 113 20.41 -5.06 27.03
N GLU A 114 21.47 -5.69 26.52
CA GLU A 114 22.58 -4.97 25.87
C GLU A 114 22.12 -4.26 24.60
N GLY A 115 21.31 -4.93 23.78
CA GLY A 115 20.73 -4.33 22.58
C GLY A 115 19.79 -3.17 22.90
N ALA A 116 19.02 -3.27 23.99
CA ALA A 116 18.17 -2.17 24.47
C ALA A 116 19.01 -0.93 24.83
N VAL A 117 20.13 -1.13 25.53
CA VAL A 117 21.06 -0.03 25.86
C VAL A 117 21.64 0.60 24.58
N GLN A 118 22.05 -0.21 23.61
CA GLN A 118 22.59 0.31 22.34
C GLN A 118 21.56 1.12 21.55
N LEU A 119 20.31 0.65 21.43
CA LEU A 119 19.23 1.41 20.80
C LEU A 119 18.93 2.70 21.58
N SER A 120 18.91 2.63 22.91
CA SER A 120 18.69 3.76 23.79
C SER A 120 19.77 4.84 23.63
N MET A 121 21.04 4.44 23.45
CA MET A 121 22.14 5.35 23.14
C MET A 121 22.05 5.91 21.71
N LEU A 122 21.64 5.10 20.74
CA LEU A 122 21.46 5.52 19.35
C LEU A 122 20.41 6.64 19.25
N LEU A 123 19.30 6.49 19.99
CA LEU A 123 18.25 7.50 20.07
C LEU A 123 18.75 8.80 20.71
N ARG A 124 19.55 8.72 21.79
CA ARG A 124 20.11 9.93 22.42
C ARG A 124 21.08 10.66 21.50
N ASN A 125 22.06 9.96 20.94
CA ASN A 125 23.03 10.58 20.06
C ASN A 125 23.56 9.59 19.02
N PRO A 126 22.99 9.58 17.80
CA PRO A 126 23.35 8.59 16.79
C PRO A 126 24.80 8.74 16.31
N ARG A 127 25.36 9.95 16.43
CA ARG A 127 26.73 10.27 16.03
C ARG A 127 27.80 9.64 16.92
N LEU A 128 27.44 9.15 18.11
CA LEU A 128 28.36 8.40 18.97
C LEU A 128 28.64 6.98 18.45
N GLN A 129 27.66 6.38 17.77
CA GLN A 129 27.82 5.04 17.17
C GLN A 129 28.20 5.14 15.69
N PHE A 130 27.68 6.14 14.99
CA PHE A 130 27.88 6.33 13.56
C PHE A 130 28.24 7.81 13.30
N ALA A 131 29.53 8.12 13.21
CA ALA A 131 30.03 9.50 13.15
C ALA A 131 29.35 10.36 12.06
N ASN A 132 29.00 9.76 10.92
CA ASN A 132 28.36 10.42 9.78
C ASN A 132 26.83 10.23 9.74
N ALA A 133 26.19 9.86 10.86
CA ALA A 133 24.74 9.70 10.90
C ALA A 133 24.01 11.03 10.65
N THR A 134 23.09 11.00 9.68
CA THR A 134 22.14 12.08 9.40
C THR A 134 20.90 12.02 10.30
N MET A 135 20.70 10.90 11.00
CA MET A 135 19.59 10.72 11.95
C MET A 135 19.64 11.81 13.04
N PRO A 136 18.50 12.49 13.33
CA PRO A 136 18.40 13.44 14.43
C PRO A 136 18.61 12.79 15.80
N SER A 137 18.96 13.61 16.80
CA SER A 137 18.95 13.19 18.20
C SER A 137 17.53 13.26 18.76
N PHE A 138 17.14 12.21 19.47
CA PHE A 138 15.88 12.08 20.22
C PHE A 138 16.11 12.15 21.73
N ASP A 139 17.14 12.88 22.16
CA ASP A 139 17.46 13.05 23.59
C ASP A 139 16.37 13.83 24.36
N PHE A 140 15.48 14.51 23.65
CA PHE A 140 14.30 15.18 24.22
C PHE A 140 13.20 14.21 24.68
N LEU A 141 13.23 12.95 24.25
CA LEU A 141 12.26 11.95 24.69
C LEU A 141 12.42 11.67 26.19
N SER A 142 11.29 11.53 26.88
CA SER A 142 11.31 11.07 28.26
C SER A 142 11.94 9.68 28.35
N ASP A 143 12.49 9.33 29.53
CA ASP A 143 13.07 7.99 29.73
C ASP A 143 12.04 6.88 29.49
N ARG A 144 10.77 7.14 29.83
CA ARG A 144 9.66 6.23 29.57
C ARG A 144 9.41 6.05 28.07
N ASP A 145 9.24 7.14 27.33
CA ASP A 145 8.91 7.06 25.90
C ASP A 145 10.04 6.41 25.11
N ARG A 146 11.28 6.74 25.47
CA ARG A 146 12.47 6.13 24.89
C ARG A 146 12.55 4.64 25.20
N SER A 147 12.25 4.22 26.42
CA SER A 147 12.18 2.80 26.79
C SER A 147 11.06 2.06 26.05
N ASP A 148 9.86 2.65 25.99
CA ASP A 148 8.72 2.06 25.28
C ASP A 148 9.05 1.92 23.78
N LEU A 149 9.67 2.93 23.16
CA LEU A 149 10.13 2.89 21.77
C LEU A 149 11.16 1.77 21.54
N VAL A 150 12.14 1.61 22.44
CA VAL A 150 13.10 0.52 22.35
C VAL A 150 12.41 -0.84 22.43
N VAL A 151 11.45 -1.02 23.33
CA VAL A 151 10.66 -2.26 23.42
C VAL A 151 9.95 -2.55 22.10
N TYR A 152 9.30 -1.54 21.50
CA TYR A 152 8.68 -1.70 20.19
C TYR A 152 9.69 -2.15 19.13
N LEU A 153 10.83 -1.47 19.00
CA LEU A 153 11.87 -1.84 18.02
C LEU A 153 12.39 -3.27 18.24
N GLN A 154 12.52 -3.72 19.49
CA GLN A 154 12.95 -5.08 19.80
C GLN A 154 11.92 -6.15 19.43
N THR A 155 10.64 -5.81 19.32
CA THR A 155 9.61 -6.75 18.84
C THR A 155 9.71 -7.01 17.33
N LEU A 156 10.31 -6.09 16.56
CA LEU A 156 10.31 -6.13 15.11
C LEU A 156 11.21 -7.26 14.57
N GLY A 157 10.58 -8.21 13.87
CA GLY A 157 11.20 -9.34 13.20
C GLY A 157 11.87 -10.38 14.10
N ALA A 158 11.81 -10.22 15.42
CA ALA A 158 12.32 -11.21 16.39
C ALA A 158 11.62 -12.57 16.27
N TRP A 159 10.38 -12.59 15.80
CA TRP A 159 9.54 -13.78 15.64
C TRP A 159 9.69 -14.46 14.26
N LYS A 160 10.31 -13.80 13.28
CA LYS A 160 10.42 -14.33 11.91
C LYS A 160 11.34 -15.54 11.83
N GLU A 161 10.92 -16.52 11.06
CA GLU A 161 11.69 -17.71 10.77
C GLU A 161 13.06 -17.39 10.14
N PRO A 162 14.12 -18.12 10.51
CA PRO A 162 15.42 -17.99 9.86
C PRO A 162 15.36 -18.36 8.37
N TYR A 163 16.19 -17.72 7.56
CA TYR A 163 16.43 -18.10 6.17
C TYR A 163 17.93 -17.98 5.87
N ASP A 164 18.52 -19.04 5.33
CA ASP A 164 19.96 -19.19 5.06
C ASP A 164 20.28 -19.32 3.56
N GLY A 165 19.26 -19.35 2.71
CA GLY A 165 19.39 -19.42 1.25
C GLY A 165 19.71 -18.06 0.59
N PRO A 166 20.02 -18.06 -0.72
CA PRO A 166 20.18 -16.83 -1.49
C PRO A 166 18.84 -16.11 -1.65
N ILE A 167 18.82 -14.80 -1.38
CA ILE A 167 17.58 -14.01 -1.32
C ILE A 167 16.84 -13.95 -2.65
N GLU A 168 17.57 -14.01 -3.75
CA GLU A 168 17.03 -14.07 -5.11
C GLU A 168 16.15 -15.30 -5.32
N ARG A 169 16.41 -16.39 -4.58
CA ARG A 169 15.64 -17.64 -4.65
C ARG A 169 14.53 -17.70 -3.61
N TRP A 170 14.50 -16.79 -2.65
CA TRP A 170 13.57 -16.88 -1.52
C TRP A 170 12.10 -17.00 -1.97
N THR A 171 11.69 -16.24 -2.98
CA THR A 171 10.32 -16.29 -3.51
C THR A 171 9.98 -17.68 -4.03
N TYR A 172 10.87 -18.28 -4.83
CA TYR A 172 10.72 -19.64 -5.33
C TYR A 172 10.66 -20.66 -4.18
N ASP A 173 11.59 -20.57 -3.23
CA ASP A 173 11.67 -21.50 -2.09
C ASP A 173 10.41 -21.41 -1.21
N TYR A 174 9.88 -20.20 -1.00
CA TYR A 174 8.64 -19.97 -0.29
C TYR A 174 7.43 -20.55 -1.01
N LEU A 175 7.27 -20.28 -2.31
CA LEU A 175 6.12 -20.76 -3.11
C LEU A 175 6.08 -22.28 -3.20
N ARG A 176 7.25 -22.94 -3.24
CA ARG A 176 7.36 -24.40 -3.22
C ARG A 176 6.73 -25.05 -1.99
N ASP A 177 6.71 -24.34 -0.86
CA ASP A 177 6.18 -24.85 0.41
C ASP A 177 4.70 -24.46 0.64
N VAL A 178 4.09 -23.70 -0.28
CA VAL A 178 2.66 -23.34 -0.20
C VAL A 178 1.79 -24.57 -0.53
N PRO A 179 0.87 -24.97 0.36
CA PRO A 179 -0.03 -26.09 0.11
C PRO A 179 -0.88 -25.85 -1.15
N ASN A 180 -1.00 -26.88 -1.99
CA ASN A 180 -1.82 -26.87 -3.22
C ASN A 180 -1.31 -25.98 -4.36
N LEU A 181 -0.07 -25.48 -4.32
CA LEU A 181 0.57 -24.86 -5.49
C LEU A 181 1.20 -25.93 -6.40
N THR A 182 0.95 -25.87 -7.71
CA THR A 182 1.60 -26.77 -8.69
C THR A 182 2.94 -26.20 -9.14
N GLN A 183 3.90 -27.06 -9.50
CA GLN A 183 5.19 -26.61 -10.04
C GLN A 183 5.03 -25.73 -11.29
N GLU A 184 4.06 -26.05 -12.16
CA GLU A 184 3.74 -25.23 -13.33
C GLU A 184 3.33 -23.81 -12.93
N THR A 185 2.54 -23.66 -11.86
CA THR A 185 2.14 -22.34 -11.34
C THR A 185 3.33 -21.59 -10.76
N ILE A 186 4.22 -22.29 -10.05
CA ILE A 186 5.45 -21.72 -9.49
C ILE A 186 6.34 -21.18 -10.61
N ASP A 187 6.58 -21.98 -11.66
CA ASP A 187 7.42 -21.61 -12.79
C ASP A 187 6.83 -20.43 -13.57
N GLN A 188 5.49 -20.35 -13.68
CA GLN A 188 4.81 -19.19 -14.25
C GLN A 188 5.02 -17.92 -13.41
N ILE A 189 4.91 -18.00 -12.07
CA ILE A 189 5.10 -16.85 -11.18
C ILE A 189 6.57 -16.37 -11.21
N ASP A 190 7.52 -17.30 -11.16
CA ASP A 190 8.95 -16.99 -11.17
C ASP A 190 9.37 -16.33 -12.50
N GLY A 191 8.82 -16.84 -13.62
CA GLY A 191 8.97 -16.23 -14.94
C GLY A 191 8.36 -14.83 -15.05
N LEU A 192 7.32 -14.50 -14.29
CA LEU A 192 6.76 -13.14 -14.22
C LEU A 192 7.65 -12.17 -13.44
N THR A 193 8.41 -12.66 -12.45
CA THR A 193 9.32 -11.83 -11.65
C THR A 193 10.64 -11.53 -12.36
N GLU A 194 11.17 -12.46 -13.16
CA GLU A 194 12.36 -12.20 -13.99
C GLU A 194 12.05 -11.40 -15.27
N ALA A 195 10.80 -11.42 -15.73
CA ALA A 195 10.42 -10.77 -16.97
C ALA A 195 9.88 -9.35 -16.80
N ARG A 196 10.32 -8.51 -17.73
CA ARG A 196 9.77 -7.24 -18.25
C ARG A 196 8.24 -7.17 -18.48
N GLN A 197 7.45 -8.15 -18.00
CA GLN A 197 6.03 -8.34 -18.27
C GLN A 197 5.08 -7.57 -17.35
N VAL A 198 5.46 -7.18 -16.12
CA VAL A 198 4.60 -6.30 -15.30
C VAL A 198 4.29 -4.99 -16.02
N THR A 199 5.28 -4.45 -16.76
CA THR A 199 5.09 -3.30 -17.65
C THR A 199 4.12 -3.63 -18.78
N THR A 200 4.24 -4.79 -19.41
CA THR A 200 3.39 -5.21 -20.55
C THR A 200 1.94 -5.47 -20.14
N VAL A 201 1.69 -6.11 -18.99
CA VAL A 201 0.33 -6.36 -18.48
C VAL A 201 -0.33 -5.04 -18.07
N ASN A 202 0.38 -4.14 -17.39
CA ASN A 202 -0.14 -2.82 -17.06
C ASN A 202 -0.44 -1.99 -18.31
N VAL A 203 0.43 -2.03 -19.33
CA VAL A 203 0.20 -1.37 -20.62
C VAL A 203 -1.00 -1.97 -21.35
N LEU A 204 -1.16 -3.30 -21.36
CA LEU A 204 -2.30 -3.97 -21.99
C LEU A 204 -3.63 -3.66 -21.26
N MET A 205 -3.64 -3.61 -19.93
CA MET A 205 -4.81 -3.18 -19.15
C MET A 205 -5.20 -1.74 -19.48
N LEU A 206 -4.23 -0.82 -19.55
CA LEU A 206 -4.47 0.58 -19.91
C LEU A 206 -4.98 0.73 -21.34
N VAL A 207 -4.45 -0.05 -22.28
CA VAL A 207 -4.92 -0.09 -23.67
C VAL A 207 -6.34 -0.64 -23.77
N TRP A 208 -6.66 -1.69 -23.01
CA TRP A 208 -8.01 -2.26 -22.98
C TRP A 208 -9.03 -1.27 -22.38
N PHE A 209 -8.71 -0.59 -21.29
CA PHE A 209 -9.55 0.48 -20.72
C PHE A 209 -9.76 1.64 -21.72
N GLY A 210 -8.70 2.05 -22.44
CA GLY A 210 -8.79 3.07 -23.48
C GLY A 210 -9.72 2.68 -24.63
N LEU A 211 -9.61 1.45 -25.13
CA LEU A 211 -10.38 0.98 -26.29
C LEU A 211 -11.82 0.54 -25.94
N ALA A 212 -12.06 -0.01 -24.75
CA ALA A 212 -13.36 -0.55 -24.37
C ALA A 212 -14.26 0.47 -23.67
N VAL A 213 -13.69 1.51 -23.04
CA VAL A 213 -14.46 2.49 -22.25
C VAL A 213 -14.37 3.88 -22.84
N VAL A 214 -13.17 4.36 -23.16
CA VAL A 214 -12.96 5.74 -23.62
C VAL A 214 -13.31 5.91 -25.10
N LEU A 215 -12.88 4.97 -25.95
CA LEU A 215 -13.12 5.04 -27.40
C LEU A 215 -14.61 4.95 -27.77
N PRO A 216 -15.44 4.06 -27.21
CA PRO A 216 -16.86 3.99 -27.56
C PRO A 216 -17.62 5.23 -27.11
N PHE A 217 -17.28 5.80 -25.95
CA PHE A 217 -17.82 7.07 -25.48
C PHE A 217 -17.42 8.23 -26.40
N PHE A 218 -16.15 8.29 -26.82
CA PHE A 218 -15.66 9.30 -27.76
C PHE A 218 -16.29 9.17 -29.16
N LEU A 219 -16.48 7.95 -29.64
CA LEU A 219 -17.15 7.67 -30.91
C LEU A 219 -18.64 8.00 -30.86
N ALA A 220 -19.35 7.65 -29.78
CA ALA A 220 -20.75 8.02 -29.56
C ALA A 220 -20.93 9.55 -29.42
N TRP A 221 -19.93 10.23 -28.85
CA TRP A 221 -19.89 11.68 -28.79
C TRP A 221 -19.67 12.31 -30.16
N ARG A 222 -18.71 11.79 -30.94
CA ARG A 222 -18.40 12.27 -32.30
C ARG A 222 -19.52 12.01 -33.28
N SER A 223 -20.22 10.88 -33.17
CA SER A 223 -21.37 10.54 -34.02
C SER A 223 -22.60 11.41 -33.73
N GLY A 224 -22.57 12.22 -32.67
CA GLY A 224 -23.69 13.08 -32.31
C GLY A 224 -24.86 12.31 -31.70
N GLN A 225 -24.66 11.07 -31.26
CA GLN A 225 -25.68 10.18 -30.69
C GLN A 225 -26.37 10.74 -29.44
N PHE A 226 -25.80 11.79 -28.84
CA PHE A 226 -26.37 12.52 -27.70
C PHE A 226 -27.06 13.84 -28.07
N ARG A 227 -27.18 14.20 -29.37
CA ARG A 227 -27.86 15.43 -29.82
C ARG A 227 -29.37 15.38 -29.61
N ASP A 228 -29.97 14.21 -29.71
CA ASP A 228 -31.43 14.05 -29.69
C ASP A 228 -32.04 14.03 -28.28
N LEU A 229 -31.20 13.96 -27.24
CA LEU A 229 -31.63 14.08 -25.85
C LEU A 229 -32.01 15.53 -25.46
N GLU A 230 -31.75 16.50 -26.35
CA GLU A 230 -32.12 17.92 -26.16
C GLU A 230 -33.58 18.21 -26.56
N ALA A 231 -34.27 17.29 -27.25
CA ALA A 231 -35.59 17.53 -27.83
C ALA A 231 -36.76 17.74 -26.83
N PRO A 232 -36.87 17.02 -25.69
CA PRO A 232 -38.09 17.10 -24.89
C PRO A 232 -38.26 18.42 -24.13
N ALA A 233 -37.17 19.13 -23.81
CA ALA A 233 -37.20 20.33 -22.98
C ALA A 233 -37.73 21.57 -23.74
N LEU A 234 -37.49 21.64 -25.04
CA LEU A 234 -37.92 22.75 -25.91
C LEU A 234 -39.39 22.62 -26.34
N GLN A 235 -39.90 21.40 -26.50
CA GLN A 235 -41.31 21.17 -26.80
C GLN A 235 -42.23 21.47 -25.61
N LEU A 236 -41.79 21.17 -24.37
CA LEU A 236 -42.55 21.50 -23.16
C LEU A 236 -42.62 23.01 -22.90
N SER A 237 -41.57 23.78 -23.23
CA SER A 237 -41.63 25.25 -23.11
C SER A 237 -42.49 25.89 -24.21
N GLN A 238 -42.48 25.36 -25.43
CA GLN A 238 -43.30 25.87 -26.53
C GLN A 238 -44.79 25.51 -26.40
N GLN A 239 -45.13 24.40 -25.74
CA GLN A 239 -46.54 24.08 -25.40
C GLN A 239 -47.08 24.91 -24.23
N ALA A 240 -46.21 25.43 -23.35
CA ALA A 240 -46.62 26.31 -22.26
C ALA A 240 -46.93 27.76 -22.70
N GLU A 241 -46.47 28.18 -23.88
CA GLU A 241 -46.64 29.55 -24.41
C GLU A 241 -47.84 29.72 -25.35
N ASN A 242 -48.63 28.68 -25.63
CA ASN A 242 -49.84 28.81 -26.46
C ASN A 242 -51.13 28.53 -25.67
N PRO A 243 -51.60 29.47 -24.82
CA PRO A 243 -52.95 29.45 -24.31
C PRO A 243 -53.91 29.83 -25.45
N THR A 244 -54.73 28.87 -25.85
CA THR A 244 -55.86 29.06 -26.76
C THR A 244 -56.75 30.22 -26.31
N ASP A 245 -56.96 31.17 -27.24
CA ASP A 245 -57.89 32.29 -27.14
C ASP A 245 -59.35 31.78 -27.00
N PRO A 246 -60.09 32.12 -25.92
CA PRO A 246 -61.47 31.69 -25.75
C PRO A 246 -62.54 32.60 -26.39
N ARG A 247 -62.22 33.54 -27.30
CA ARG A 247 -63.24 34.49 -27.83
C ARG A 247 -63.39 34.52 -29.35
N ALA A 248 -63.69 33.37 -29.96
CA ALA A 248 -64.29 33.33 -31.30
C ALA A 248 -65.49 32.37 -31.30
N GLY A 249 -66.65 32.88 -30.90
CA GLY A 249 -67.92 32.13 -30.88
C GLY A 249 -69.03 32.92 -30.21
N GLU A 250 -69.59 33.87 -30.98
CA GLU A 250 -70.92 34.54 -30.94
C GLU A 250 -70.82 36.05 -31.26
#